data_AF-A0A9E3ST87-F1
#
_entry.id   AF-A0A9E3ST87-F1
#
_cell.length_a   1.000
_cell.length_b   1.000
_cell.length_c   1.000
_cell.angle_alpha   90.00
_cell.angle_beta   90.00
_cell.angle_gamma   90.00
#
_symmetry.space_group_name_H-M   'P 1'
#
loop_
_entity.id
_entity.type
_entity.pdbx_description
1 polymer ?
#
loop_
_entity_poly.entity_id
_entity_poly.type
_entity_poly.pdbx_seq_one_letter_code
_entity_poly.pdbx_strand_id
1 'polypeptide(L)'
;MSKQYVDEERIEALAQLRINRNNVALTSRQTGVPERTLREWRRLQRLEHGLPPNPPSAAAAAVIADHVARFSEPSEALQHVYDQFLQELVTIADTLPDILSTAPPYHQLLALMNMIDRIEKLQMLVPQTASQQTIRLEFVEPDGTVHHNPPWERNRTDDKLN
;
A
#
# COMPACT_ATOMS: atom_id res chain seq x y z
N MET A 1 -6.75 11.16 47.35
CA MET A 1 -8.10 11.33 46.78
C MET A 1 -7.97 11.36 45.26
N SER A 2 -8.32 10.28 44.57
CA SER A 2 -8.35 10.25 43.09
C SER A 2 -9.63 10.92 42.61
N LYS A 3 -9.51 12.03 41.86
CA LYS A 3 -10.67 12.57 41.13
C LYS A 3 -11.08 11.54 40.08
N GLN A 4 -12.33 11.11 40.11
CA GLN A 4 -12.95 10.35 39.04
C GLN A 4 -13.57 11.35 38.07
N TYR A 5 -13.15 11.31 36.81
CA TYR A 5 -13.73 12.14 35.75
C TYR A 5 -14.92 11.41 35.16
N VAL A 6 -16.00 12.15 34.89
CA VAL A 6 -17.19 11.59 34.23
C VAL A 6 -16.91 11.48 32.73
N ASP A 7 -17.57 10.55 32.03
CA ASP A 7 -17.38 10.36 30.59
C ASP A 7 -17.69 11.63 29.77
N GLU A 8 -18.65 12.44 30.23
CA GLU A 8 -18.97 13.75 29.64
C GLU A 8 -17.77 14.70 29.69
N GLU A 9 -17.11 14.82 30.86
CA GLU A 9 -15.91 15.66 31.02
C GLU A 9 -14.75 15.17 30.13
N ARG A 10 -14.62 13.85 29.94
CA ARG A 10 -13.62 13.27 29.03
C ARG A 10 -13.91 13.69 27.58
N ILE A 11 -15.16 13.63 27.14
CA ILE A 11 -15.55 13.98 25.77
C ILE A 11 -15.30 15.47 25.52
N GLU A 12 -15.71 16.35 26.44
CA GLU A 12 -15.49 17.80 26.32
C GLU A 12 -14.00 18.16 26.31
N ALA A 13 -13.21 17.54 27.20
CA ALA A 13 -11.78 17.80 27.26
C ALA A 13 -11.05 17.35 25.98
N LEU A 14 -11.44 16.22 25.38
CA LEU A 14 -10.92 15.76 24.09
C LEU A 14 -11.38 16.66 22.93
N ALA A 15 -12.61 17.18 22.95
CA ALA A 15 -13.08 18.14 21.96
C ALA A 15 -12.27 19.44 22.02
N GLN A 16 -12.04 19.97 23.23
CA GLN A 16 -11.19 21.15 23.44
C GLN A 16 -9.74 20.91 23.00
N LEU A 17 -9.22 19.70 23.20
CA LEU A 17 -7.89 19.31 22.70
C LEU A 17 -7.79 19.39 21.17
N ARG A 18 -8.85 19.02 20.44
CA ARG A 18 -8.90 19.14 18.97
C ARG A 18 -8.91 20.59 18.52
N ILE A 19 -9.69 21.46 19.19
CA ILE A 19 -9.74 22.91 18.91
C ILE A 19 -8.35 23.54 19.12
N ASN A 20 -7.66 23.15 20.20
CA ASN A 20 -6.32 23.64 20.52
C ASN A 20 -5.18 23.00 19.71
N ARG A 21 -5.48 22.40 18.54
CA ARG A 21 -4.50 21.74 17.67
C ARG A 21 -3.63 20.73 18.41
N ASN A 22 -4.22 19.97 19.32
CA ASN A 22 -3.54 18.99 20.17
C ASN A 22 -2.52 19.55 21.18
N ASN A 23 -2.59 20.84 21.52
CA ASN A 23 -1.74 21.45 22.55
C ASN A 23 -2.22 21.07 23.97
N VAL A 24 -1.59 20.02 24.53
CA VAL A 24 -1.97 19.45 25.83
C VAL A 24 -1.83 20.45 26.98
N ALA A 25 -0.76 21.25 27.00
CA ALA A 25 -0.51 22.19 28.09
C ALA A 25 -1.57 23.30 28.13
N LEU A 26 -1.95 23.82 26.96
CA LEU A 26 -3.01 24.82 26.84
C LEU A 26 -4.37 24.24 27.27
N THR A 27 -4.74 23.05 26.77
CA THR A 27 -6.00 22.41 27.14
C THR A 27 -6.06 22.08 28.62
N SER A 28 -4.96 21.60 29.22
CA SER A 28 -4.89 21.32 30.65
C SER A 28 -5.16 22.56 31.50
N ARG A 29 -4.61 23.71 31.12
CA ARG A 29 -4.89 25.00 31.79
C ARG A 29 -6.34 25.44 31.62
N GLN A 30 -6.97 25.17 30.48
CA GLN A 30 -8.35 25.59 30.20
C GLN A 30 -9.39 24.68 30.87
N THR A 31 -9.19 23.36 30.87
CA THR A 31 -10.17 22.39 31.37
C THR A 31 -9.91 21.97 32.82
N GLY A 32 -8.73 22.26 33.37
CA GLY A 32 -8.32 21.80 34.70
C GLY A 32 -7.98 20.30 34.75
N VAL A 33 -8.03 19.59 33.63
CA VAL A 33 -7.63 18.18 33.54
C VAL A 33 -6.10 18.10 33.46
N PRO A 34 -5.43 17.30 34.30
CA PRO A 34 -3.98 17.13 34.25
C PRO A 34 -3.48 16.66 32.88
N GLU A 35 -2.33 17.18 32.45
CA GLU A 35 -1.72 16.80 31.16
C GLU A 35 -1.55 15.29 30.99
N ARG A 36 -1.17 14.58 32.07
CA ARG A 36 -1.00 13.13 32.08
C ARG A 36 -2.29 12.42 31.67
N THR A 37 -3.42 12.81 32.25
CA THR A 37 -4.75 12.24 31.97
C THR A 37 -5.17 12.53 30.52
N LEU A 38 -4.95 13.76 30.03
CA LEU A 38 -5.23 14.11 28.63
C LEU A 38 -4.41 13.27 27.64
N ARG A 39 -3.13 13.03 27.92
CA ARG A 39 -2.27 12.18 27.08
C ARG A 39 -2.75 10.72 27.08
N GLU A 40 -3.14 10.23 28.25
CA GLU A 40 -3.66 8.87 28.41
C GLU A 40 -4.98 8.67 27.66
N TRP A 41 -5.95 9.57 27.83
CA TRP A 41 -7.21 9.53 27.08
C TRP A 41 -7.00 9.63 25.57
N ARG A 42 -6.07 10.48 25.12
CA ARG A 42 -5.70 10.55 23.69
C ARG A 42 -5.08 9.26 23.20
N ARG A 43 -4.27 8.58 24.02
CA ARG A 43 -3.70 7.26 23.68
C ARG A 43 -4.80 6.21 23.57
N LEU A 44 -5.72 6.16 24.52
CA LEU A 44 -6.85 5.23 24.51
C LEU A 44 -7.76 5.47 23.30
N GLN A 45 -8.09 6.73 22.99
CA GLN A 45 -8.89 7.08 21.82
C GLN A 45 -8.24 6.63 20.51
N ARG A 46 -6.91 6.71 20.39
CA ARG A 46 -6.16 6.20 19.21
C ARG A 46 -6.16 4.68 19.10
N LEU A 47 -6.20 3.97 20.23
CA LEU A 47 -6.31 2.52 20.23
C LEU A 47 -7.73 2.08 19.85
N GLU A 48 -8.75 2.78 20.36
CA GLU A 48 -10.16 2.52 20.06
C GLU A 48 -10.53 2.83 18.60
N HIS A 49 -10.07 3.95 18.05
CA HIS A 49 -10.44 4.41 16.71
C HIS A 49 -9.48 3.94 15.61
N GLY A 50 -8.45 3.16 15.96
CA GLY A 50 -7.32 2.89 15.09
C GLY A 50 -6.42 4.12 14.92
N LEU A 51 -5.14 3.89 14.60
CA LEU A 51 -4.27 4.98 14.16
C LEU A 51 -4.91 5.61 12.92
N PRO A 52 -5.19 6.93 12.89
CA PRO A 52 -5.53 7.56 11.62
C PRO A 52 -4.36 7.26 10.67
N PRO A 53 -4.65 6.89 9.40
CA PRO A 53 -3.58 6.66 8.43
C PRO A 53 -2.70 7.90 8.46
N ASN A 54 -1.42 7.73 8.78
CA ASN A 54 -0.48 8.84 8.69
C ASN A 54 -0.59 9.33 7.24
N PRO A 55 -1.05 10.56 6.99
CA PRO A 55 -1.08 11.05 5.64
C PRO A 55 0.36 10.95 5.11
N PRO A 56 0.56 10.42 3.89
CA PRO A 56 1.89 10.39 3.32
C PRO A 56 2.48 11.79 3.44
N SER A 57 3.74 11.87 3.89
CA SER A 57 4.48 13.14 3.89
C SER A 57 4.28 13.83 2.56
N ALA A 58 4.20 15.17 2.53
CA ALA A 58 4.04 15.92 1.28
C ALA A 58 5.10 15.51 0.22
N ALA A 59 6.31 15.16 0.67
CA ALA A 59 7.34 14.59 -0.19
C ALA A 59 6.96 13.23 -0.78
N ALA A 60 6.43 12.31 0.04
CA ALA A 60 5.95 11.02 -0.43
C ALA A 60 4.74 11.17 -1.37
N ALA A 61 3.81 12.07 -1.08
CA ALA A 61 2.67 12.36 -1.95
C ALA A 61 3.11 12.92 -3.31
N ALA A 62 4.11 13.80 -3.35
CA ALA A 62 4.66 14.33 -4.59
C ALA A 62 5.36 13.24 -5.42
N VAL A 63 6.12 12.35 -4.78
CA VAL A 63 6.76 11.21 -5.44
C VAL A 63 5.70 10.25 -6.00
N ILE A 64 4.64 9.96 -5.24
CA ILE A 64 3.53 9.12 -5.71
C ILE A 64 2.82 9.78 -6.89
N ALA A 65 2.56 11.09 -6.84
CA ALA A 65 1.90 11.81 -7.92
C ALA A 65 2.75 11.83 -9.21
N ASP A 66 4.05 12.03 -9.08
CA ASP A 66 5.00 11.95 -10.22
C ASP A 66 5.08 10.52 -10.78
N HIS A 67 5.10 9.50 -9.93
CA HIS A 67 5.05 8.11 -10.38
C HIS A 67 3.74 7.79 -11.11
N VAL A 68 2.59 8.15 -10.54
CA VAL A 68 1.28 7.93 -11.16
C VAL A 68 1.15 8.69 -12.47
N ALA A 69 1.79 9.87 -12.61
CA ALA A 69 1.80 10.61 -13.86
C ALA A 69 2.70 9.99 -14.95
N ARG A 70 3.71 9.21 -14.57
CA ARG A 70 4.64 8.55 -15.52
C ARG A 70 4.09 7.27 -16.11
N PHE A 71 3.18 6.58 -15.43
CA PHE A 71 2.64 5.30 -15.89
C PHE A 71 1.20 5.48 -16.36
N SER A 72 0.90 4.96 -17.56
CA SER A 72 -0.46 5.05 -18.12
C SER A 72 -1.42 4.11 -17.39
N GLU A 73 -0.91 2.96 -16.94
CA GLU A 73 -1.68 1.99 -16.17
C GLU A 73 -1.09 1.72 -14.77
N PRO A 74 -1.95 1.51 -13.74
CA PRO A 74 -1.50 1.19 -12.39
C PRO A 74 -0.68 -0.11 -12.29
N SER A 75 -0.94 -1.06 -13.20
CA SER A 75 -0.24 -2.34 -13.31
C SER A 75 1.24 -2.15 -13.70
N GLU A 76 1.53 -1.23 -14.62
CA GLU A 76 2.89 -0.90 -15.05
C GLU A 76 3.71 -0.27 -13.92
N ALA A 77 3.07 0.64 -13.15
CA ALA A 77 3.71 1.26 -11.99
C ALA A 77 4.10 0.22 -10.93
N LEU A 78 3.20 -0.73 -10.65
CA LEU A 78 3.48 -1.82 -9.70
C LEU A 78 4.58 -2.75 -10.21
N GLN A 79 4.58 -3.08 -11.51
CA GLN A 79 5.62 -3.92 -12.12
C GLN A 79 6.99 -3.22 -12.04
N HIS A 80 7.05 -1.92 -12.34
CA HIS A 80 8.29 -1.15 -12.24
C HIS A 80 8.83 -1.11 -10.81
N VAL A 81 7.97 -0.90 -9.81
CA VAL A 81 8.38 -0.93 -8.39
C VAL A 81 8.87 -2.32 -8.00
N TYR A 82 8.22 -3.37 -8.48
CA TYR A 82 8.66 -4.76 -8.26
C TYR A 82 10.05 -5.02 -8.87
N ASP A 83 10.27 -4.62 -10.11
CA ASP A 83 11.54 -4.81 -10.81
C ASP A 83 12.66 -4.00 -10.13
N GLN A 84 12.39 -2.75 -9.74
CA GLN A 84 13.34 -1.93 -8.98
C GLN A 84 13.68 -2.57 -7.63
N PHE A 85 12.67 -3.08 -6.91
CA PHE A 85 12.89 -3.74 -5.62
C PHE A 85 13.72 -5.02 -5.77
N LEU A 86 13.48 -5.81 -6.81
CA LEU A 86 14.31 -6.98 -7.12
C LEU A 86 15.75 -6.58 -7.46
N GLN A 87 15.96 -5.52 -8.23
CA GLN A 87 17.31 -5.01 -8.53
C GLN A 87 18.03 -4.53 -7.26
N GLU A 88 17.35 -3.79 -6.39
CA GLU A 88 17.90 -3.37 -5.11
C GLU A 88 18.22 -4.57 -4.22
N LEU A 89 17.35 -5.59 -4.18
CA LEU A 89 17.61 -6.83 -3.45
C LEU A 89 18.82 -7.59 -3.97
N VAL A 90 19.00 -7.69 -5.29
CA VAL A 90 20.19 -8.30 -5.91
C VAL A 90 21.43 -7.50 -5.50
N THR A 91 21.38 -6.18 -5.58
CA THR A 91 22.49 -5.31 -5.17
C THR A 91 22.82 -5.47 -3.68
N ILE A 92 21.80 -5.58 -2.84
CA ILE A 92 21.98 -5.82 -1.40
C ILE A 92 22.54 -7.23 -1.16
N ALA A 93 22.09 -8.24 -1.89
CA ALA A 93 22.63 -9.60 -1.82
C ALA A 93 24.10 -9.66 -2.25
N ASP A 94 24.49 -8.88 -3.26
CA ASP A 94 25.88 -8.79 -3.74
C ASP A 94 26.79 -8.07 -2.74
N THR A 95 26.26 -7.07 -2.03
CA THR A 95 26.99 -6.34 -0.97
C THR A 95 26.91 -7.02 0.39
N LEU A 96 26.02 -8.00 0.54
CA LEU A 96 25.79 -8.72 1.79
C LEU A 96 27.08 -9.37 2.30
N PRO A 97 27.85 -10.17 1.53
CA PRO A 97 29.06 -10.80 2.02
C PRO A 97 30.03 -9.84 2.72
N ASP A 98 30.21 -8.64 2.17
CA ASP A 98 31.08 -7.61 2.74
C ASP A 98 30.49 -7.01 4.03
N ILE A 99 29.19 -6.71 4.05
CA ILE A 99 28.51 -6.15 5.24
C ILE A 99 28.41 -7.21 6.35
N LEU A 100 28.04 -8.44 6.00
CA LEU A 100 27.92 -9.59 6.89
C LEU A 100 29.27 -9.98 7.49
N SER A 101 30.39 -9.73 6.81
CA SER A 101 31.72 -9.95 7.39
C SER A 101 31.95 -9.12 8.68
N THR A 102 31.22 -8.01 8.84
CA THR A 102 31.34 -7.09 9.99
C THR A 102 30.20 -7.18 11.01
N ALA A 103 29.05 -7.75 10.64
CA ALA A 103 27.86 -7.79 11.49
C ALA A 103 27.74 -9.10 12.28
N PRO A 104 27.18 -9.10 13.51
CA PRO A 104 26.92 -10.33 14.25
C PRO A 104 25.93 -11.26 13.52
N PRO A 105 26.14 -12.60 13.50
CA PRO A 105 25.35 -13.58 12.72
C PRO A 105 23.83 -13.48 12.88
N TYR A 106 23.37 -13.13 14.08
CA TYR A 106 21.94 -12.99 14.37
C TYR A 106 21.27 -11.85 13.57
N HIS A 107 21.95 -10.71 13.42
CA HIS A 107 21.42 -9.58 12.66
C HIS A 107 21.34 -9.88 11.15
N GLN A 108 22.27 -10.70 10.67
CA GLN A 108 22.30 -11.17 9.29
C GLN A 108 21.03 -11.97 8.96
N LEU A 109 20.69 -12.92 9.84
CA LEU A 109 19.55 -13.80 9.67
C LEU A 109 18.22 -13.02 9.76
N LEU A 110 18.11 -12.06 10.68
CA LEU A 110 16.94 -11.17 10.77
C LEU A 110 16.76 -10.31 9.52
N ALA A 111 17.85 -9.76 8.95
CA ALA A 111 17.78 -8.96 7.74
C ALA A 111 17.26 -9.79 6.56
N LEU A 112 17.80 -11.00 6.38
CA LEU A 112 17.36 -11.94 5.35
C LEU A 112 15.89 -12.35 5.52
N MET A 113 15.46 -12.69 6.73
CA MET A 113 14.05 -13.02 6.99
C MET A 113 13.11 -11.87 6.65
N ASN A 114 13.48 -10.63 7.02
CA ASN A 114 12.67 -9.45 6.71
C ASN A 114 12.63 -9.15 5.20
N MET A 115 13.70 -9.46 4.45
CA MET A 115 13.69 -9.34 2.99
C MET A 115 12.77 -10.37 2.35
N ILE A 116 12.85 -11.63 2.77
CA ILE A 116 11.98 -12.71 2.28
C ILE A 116 10.51 -12.37 2.53
N ASP A 117 10.16 -11.96 3.76
CA ASP A 117 8.78 -11.57 4.12
C ASP A 117 8.27 -10.38 3.28
N ARG A 118 9.13 -9.43 2.94
CA ARG A 118 8.77 -8.31 2.04
C ARG A 118 8.55 -8.76 0.60
N ILE A 119 9.38 -9.67 0.08
CA ILE A 119 9.22 -10.24 -1.26
C ILE A 119 7.90 -10.99 -1.34
N GLU A 120 7.60 -11.84 -0.35
CA GLU A 120 6.36 -12.61 -0.29
C GLU A 120 5.13 -11.69 -0.27
N LYS A 121 5.17 -10.63 0.57
CA LYS A 121 4.10 -9.63 0.61
C LYS A 121 3.93 -8.88 -0.70
N LEU A 122 5.01 -8.54 -1.39
CA LEU A 122 4.95 -7.90 -2.70
C LEU A 122 4.35 -8.85 -3.74
N GLN A 123 4.73 -10.13 -3.74
CA GLN A 123 4.16 -11.13 -4.65
C GLN A 123 2.66 -11.34 -4.44
N MET A 124 2.16 -11.21 -3.21
CA MET A 124 0.71 -11.23 -2.94
C MET A 124 -0.02 -9.99 -3.45
N LEU A 125 0.67 -8.85 -3.59
CA LEU A 125 0.09 -7.56 -3.99
C LEU A 125 0.19 -7.30 -5.50
N VAL A 126 1.21 -7.84 -6.16
CA VAL A 126 1.23 -7.90 -7.63
C VAL A 126 0.06 -8.80 -8.00
N PRO A 127 -1.02 -8.26 -8.59
CA PRO A 127 -2.05 -9.14 -9.11
C PRO A 127 -1.32 -10.11 -10.01
N GLN A 128 -1.45 -11.40 -9.75
CA GLN A 128 -1.28 -12.36 -10.82
C GLN A 128 -2.40 -11.99 -11.79
N THR A 129 -2.17 -10.98 -12.63
CA THR A 129 -2.53 -11.05 -14.02
C THR A 129 -1.89 -12.35 -14.45
N ALA A 130 -2.58 -13.46 -14.17
CA ALA A 130 -2.54 -14.64 -14.97
C ALA A 130 -2.58 -14.02 -16.35
N SER A 131 -1.41 -13.98 -16.99
CA SER A 131 -1.24 -13.52 -18.36
C SER A 131 -2.46 -14.11 -19.02
N GLN A 132 -3.46 -13.28 -19.34
CA GLN A 132 -4.71 -13.80 -19.84
C GLN A 132 -4.21 -14.39 -21.14
N GLN A 133 -3.99 -15.72 -21.13
CA GLN A 133 -3.40 -16.42 -22.23
C GLN A 133 -4.55 -16.40 -23.20
N THR A 134 -4.60 -15.33 -23.97
CA THR A 134 -5.58 -15.14 -25.01
C THR A 134 -5.14 -16.14 -26.06
N ILE A 135 -5.67 -17.37 -25.94
CA ILE A 135 -5.53 -18.38 -26.97
C ILE A 135 -6.24 -17.79 -28.18
N ARG A 136 -5.44 -17.16 -29.05
CA ARG A 136 -5.94 -16.59 -30.30
C ARG A 136 -6.10 -17.75 -31.27
N LEU A 137 -7.34 -18.20 -31.45
CA LEU A 137 -7.67 -19.19 -32.46
C LEU A 137 -7.68 -18.49 -33.82
N GLU A 138 -6.72 -18.85 -34.68
CA GLU A 138 -6.65 -18.38 -36.06
C GLU A 138 -7.14 -19.49 -36.99
N PHE A 139 -8.11 -19.17 -37.85
CA PHE A 139 -8.66 -20.09 -38.83
C PHE A 139 -7.97 -19.87 -40.17
N VAL A 140 -7.25 -20.87 -40.67
CA VAL A 140 -6.57 -20.84 -41.97
C VAL A 140 -7.41 -21.60 -42.99
N GLU A 141 -7.80 -20.94 -44.07
CA GLU A 141 -8.55 -21.54 -45.16
C GLU A 141 -7.62 -22.24 -46.19
N PRO A 142 -8.16 -23.11 -47.07
CA PRO A 142 -7.35 -23.80 -48.09
C PRO A 142 -6.61 -22.87 -49.05
N ASP A 143 -7.05 -21.62 -49.17
CA ASP A 143 -6.42 -20.56 -49.96
C ASP A 143 -5.27 -19.84 -49.22
N GLY A 144 -5.04 -20.18 -47.95
CA GLY A 144 -4.02 -19.58 -47.08
C GLY A 144 -4.46 -18.31 -46.36
N THR A 145 -5.72 -17.88 -46.50
CA THR A 145 -6.21 -16.69 -45.79
C THR A 145 -6.46 -17.00 -44.31
N VAL A 146 -6.11 -16.04 -43.44
CA VAL A 146 -6.21 -16.16 -41.98
C VAL A 146 -7.33 -15.29 -41.47
N HIS A 147 -8.25 -15.87 -40.69
CA HIS A 147 -9.41 -15.17 -40.14
C HIS A 147 -9.50 -15.33 -38.63
N HIS A 148 -9.99 -14.28 -37.97
CA HIS A 148 -10.21 -14.27 -36.52
C HIS A 148 -11.58 -14.85 -36.11
N ASN A 149 -12.51 -14.99 -37.05
CA ASN A 149 -13.84 -15.55 -36.80
C ASN A 149 -13.96 -16.94 -37.44
N PRO A 150 -14.61 -17.90 -36.76
CA PRO A 150 -14.83 -19.22 -37.31
C PRO A 150 -15.72 -19.17 -38.57
N PRO A 151 -15.56 -20.14 -39.49
CA PRO A 151 -16.25 -20.12 -40.78
C PRO A 151 -17.79 -20.16 -40.67
N TRP A 152 -18.35 -20.75 -39.60
CA TRP A 152 -19.79 -20.80 -39.39
C TRP A 152 -20.41 -19.49 -38.89
N GLU A 153 -19.63 -18.54 -38.39
CA GLU A 153 -20.14 -17.22 -37.98
C GLU A 153 -20.26 -16.23 -39.13
N ARG A 154 -19.46 -16.40 -40.19
CA ARG A 154 -19.43 -15.47 -41.34
C ARG A 154 -20.75 -15.44 -42.10
N ASN A 155 -21.43 -16.57 -42.17
CA ASN A 155 -22.71 -16.69 -42.87
C ASN A 155 -23.88 -16.10 -42.07
N ARG A 156 -23.67 -15.74 -40.79
CA ARG A 156 -24.73 -15.26 -39.89
C ARG A 156 -24.93 -13.74 -39.94
N THR A 157 -23.94 -13.01 -40.45
CA THR A 157 -23.98 -11.55 -40.60
C THR A 157 -24.69 -11.09 -41.87
N ASP A 158 -24.77 -11.93 -42.90
CA ASP A 158 -25.42 -11.57 -44.17
C ASP A 158 -26.96 -11.67 -44.12
N ASP A 159 -27.52 -12.35 -43.12
CA ASP A 159 -28.97 -12.59 -43.01
C ASP A 159 -29.74 -11.48 -42.27
N LYS A 160 -29.07 -10.37 -41.87
CA LYS A 160 -29.68 -9.25 -41.14
C LYS A 160 -29.88 -7.97 -41.97
N LEU A 161 -29.74 -8.06 -43.29
CA LEU A 161 -29.88 -6.92 -44.22
C LEU A 161 -31.16 -6.94 -45.07
N ASN A 162 -32.16 -7.76 -44.73
CA ASN A 162 -33.50 -7.73 -45.35
C ASN A 162 -34.60 -7.52 -44.32
#